data_AF-A0AB39WRF7-F1
#
_entry.id   AF-A0AB39WRF7-F1
#
_cell.length_a   1.000
_cell.length_b   1.000
_cell.length_c   1.000
_cell.angle_alpha   90.00
_cell.angle_beta   90.00
_cell.angle_gamma   90.00
#
_symmetry.space_group_name_H-M   'P 1'
#
loop_
_entity.id
_entity.type
_entity.pdbx_description
1 polymer ?
#
loop_
_entity_poly.entity_id
_entity_poly.type
_entity_poly.pdbx_seq_one_letter_code
_entity_poly.pdbx_strand_id
1 'polypeptide(L)'
;MKPLPMRLGDLSVGFVQALADAVRSCAHDPAPLLEQFGLDTARLAQPLARLSIPRYMRLGHAAIALTGNAALGLRMGQLSRLSQVGLAGVTAAQAPTVREAARTLIRFEPLYGSNYRGQSSLHEDARGAWLRFYSISPYNAYNRFVVDSIIAGWLQHLSTVAAQPLSCEQIDIEFSEPDYALHYSELGSAAIHFRADTNQLRLNHATLDLRNPQHCPSTWAYLLQLCERELEQLTRTRSLRERITQLLGPLLNGGREPDLEEVAARLKLPTWTLRRKLTEEGTQFRAILNDTRRDLAMTYIRDTELAFGEIAYLLGFASAEAFQRAFKRWNAQTPGEYRRRQRQSA
;
A
#
# COMPACT_ATOMS: atom_id res chain seq x y z
N MET A 1 -21.69 -2.84 -18.75
CA MET A 1 -20.22 -2.95 -18.78
C MET A 1 -19.80 -4.03 -17.80
N LYS A 2 -18.94 -4.98 -18.19
CA LYS A 2 -18.34 -5.91 -17.21
C LYS A 2 -17.56 -5.08 -16.18
N PRO A 3 -17.70 -5.32 -14.86
CA PRO A 3 -16.86 -4.66 -13.88
C PRO A 3 -15.40 -4.96 -14.20
N LEU A 4 -14.56 -3.92 -14.22
CA LEU A 4 -13.12 -4.09 -14.34
C LEU A 4 -12.63 -4.94 -13.14
N PRO A 5 -11.73 -5.91 -13.37
CA PRO A 5 -11.26 -6.76 -12.28
C PRO A 5 -10.62 -5.91 -11.18
N MET A 6 -11.01 -6.21 -9.94
CA MET A 6 -10.41 -5.60 -8.76
C MET A 6 -8.89 -5.75 -8.78
N ARG A 7 -8.20 -4.62 -8.64
CA ARG A 7 -6.74 -4.60 -8.49
C ARG A 7 -6.38 -4.93 -7.06
N LEU A 8 -5.25 -5.62 -6.86
CA LEU A 8 -4.63 -5.82 -5.54
C LEU A 8 -4.12 -4.51 -4.92
N GLY A 9 -4.35 -3.38 -5.59
CA GLY A 9 -3.82 -2.09 -5.26
C GLY A 9 -2.87 -1.59 -6.32
N ASP A 10 -2.66 -0.29 -6.29
CA ASP A 10 -1.73 0.42 -7.13
C ASP A 10 -1.10 1.60 -6.38
N LEU A 11 0.00 2.08 -6.94
CA LEU A 11 0.77 3.21 -6.42
C LEU A 11 1.19 4.12 -7.56
N SER A 12 1.44 5.37 -7.23
CA SER A 12 2.00 6.37 -8.14
C SER A 12 3.33 5.87 -8.72
N VAL A 13 3.55 6.09 -10.02
CA VAL A 13 4.87 5.84 -10.63
C VAL A 13 5.99 6.68 -10.00
N GLY A 14 5.67 7.68 -9.16
CA GLY A 14 6.66 8.42 -8.39
C GLY A 14 7.53 7.52 -7.50
N PHE A 15 7.01 6.41 -6.96
CA PHE A 15 7.82 5.43 -6.21
C PHE A 15 8.86 4.70 -7.06
N VAL A 16 8.68 4.67 -8.39
CA VAL A 16 9.67 4.13 -9.32
C VAL A 16 10.88 5.07 -9.41
N GLN A 17 10.70 6.38 -9.19
CA GLN A 17 11.81 7.33 -9.16
C GLN A 17 12.73 7.06 -7.97
N ALA A 18 12.19 6.80 -6.78
CA ALA A 18 12.98 6.42 -5.61
C ALA A 18 13.74 5.09 -5.82
N LEU A 19 13.12 4.12 -6.49
CA LEU A 19 13.78 2.88 -6.91
C LEU A 19 14.93 3.17 -7.89
N ALA A 20 14.70 3.99 -8.91
CA ALA A 20 15.72 4.35 -9.89
C ALA A 20 16.91 5.07 -9.24
N ASP A 21 16.64 5.99 -8.30
CA ASP A 21 17.67 6.71 -7.56
C ASP A 21 18.49 5.75 -6.68
N ALA A 22 17.84 4.78 -6.03
CA ALA A 22 18.53 3.75 -5.23
C ALA A 22 19.43 2.86 -6.11
N VAL A 23 18.93 2.39 -7.25
CA VAL A 23 19.71 1.59 -8.22
C VAL A 23 20.93 2.37 -8.73
N ARG A 24 20.77 3.65 -9.06
CA ARG A 24 21.89 4.54 -9.43
C ARG A 24 22.90 4.70 -8.31
N SER A 25 22.43 4.78 -7.05
CA SER A 25 23.33 4.88 -5.90
C SER A 25 24.17 3.62 -5.68
N CYS A 26 23.76 2.48 -6.25
CA CYS A 26 24.54 1.25 -6.33
C CYS A 26 25.39 1.15 -7.61
N ALA A 27 25.58 2.24 -8.36
CA ALA A 27 26.33 2.30 -9.62
C ALA A 27 25.78 1.44 -10.76
N HIS A 28 24.46 1.17 -10.78
CA HIS A 28 23.76 0.53 -11.89
C HIS A 28 22.86 1.52 -12.64
N ASP A 29 22.68 1.31 -13.95
CA ASP A 29 21.68 2.05 -14.73
C ASP A 29 20.30 1.40 -14.56
N PRO A 30 19.28 2.12 -14.04
CA PRO A 30 17.93 1.59 -13.90
C PRO A 30 17.19 1.46 -15.24
N ALA A 31 17.59 2.18 -16.30
CA ALA A 31 16.78 2.27 -17.52
C ALA A 31 16.45 0.92 -18.17
N PRO A 32 17.40 -0.02 -18.38
CA PRO A 32 17.09 -1.33 -18.98
C PRO A 32 16.09 -2.13 -18.14
N LEU A 33 16.19 -2.07 -16.81
CA LEU A 33 15.25 -2.74 -15.91
C LEU A 33 13.86 -2.10 -16.00
N LEU A 34 13.76 -0.78 -16.02
CA LEU A 34 12.48 -0.08 -16.14
C LEU A 34 11.80 -0.37 -17.48
N GLU A 35 12.55 -0.44 -18.58
CA GLU A 35 12.04 -0.80 -19.91
C GLU A 35 11.48 -2.23 -19.97
N GLN A 36 12.16 -3.21 -19.37
CA GLN A 36 11.64 -4.58 -19.24
C GLN A 36 10.29 -4.62 -18.52
N PHE A 37 10.09 -3.70 -17.59
CA PHE A 37 8.84 -3.51 -16.88
C PHE A 37 7.91 -2.52 -17.56
N GLY A 38 8.12 -2.12 -18.81
CA GLY A 38 7.27 -1.20 -19.58
C GLY A 38 7.09 0.17 -18.93
N LEU A 39 8.15 0.68 -18.30
CA LEU A 39 8.21 1.97 -17.62
C LEU A 39 9.24 2.87 -18.31
N ASP A 40 8.95 3.22 -19.57
CA ASP A 40 9.74 4.16 -20.33
C ASP A 40 9.59 5.61 -19.82
N THR A 41 10.42 6.51 -20.33
CA THR A 41 10.41 7.94 -19.95
C THR A 41 9.03 8.57 -20.15
N ALA A 42 8.31 8.20 -21.21
CA ALA A 42 6.98 8.73 -21.50
C ALA A 42 5.96 8.30 -20.43
N ARG A 43 5.98 7.02 -20.03
CA ARG A 43 5.11 6.48 -18.98
C ARG A 43 5.42 7.08 -17.61
N LEU A 44 6.69 7.31 -17.30
CA LEU A 44 7.10 7.95 -16.04
C LEU A 44 6.76 9.44 -15.98
N ALA A 45 6.70 10.12 -17.12
CA ALA A 45 6.28 11.52 -17.22
C ALA A 45 4.75 11.71 -17.24
N GLN A 46 3.98 10.63 -17.44
CA GLN A 46 2.53 10.71 -17.53
C GLN A 46 1.92 11.12 -16.17
N PRO A 47 1.12 12.21 -16.13
CA PRO A 47 0.45 12.64 -14.90
C PRO A 47 -0.42 11.54 -14.32
N LEU A 48 -0.35 11.36 -13.00
CA LEU A 48 -1.15 10.39 -12.24
C LEU A 48 -1.00 8.94 -12.71
N ALA A 49 0.05 8.61 -13.47
CA ALA A 49 0.30 7.24 -13.88
C ALA A 49 0.44 6.33 -12.65
N ARG A 50 -0.25 5.19 -12.71
CA ARG A 50 -0.27 4.18 -11.66
C ARG A 50 0.44 2.90 -12.11
N LEU A 51 1.02 2.22 -11.13
CA LEU A 51 1.62 0.90 -11.26
C LEU A 51 0.95 -0.05 -10.25
N SER A 52 0.58 -1.25 -10.68
CA SER A 52 0.00 -2.23 -9.76
C SER A 52 1.01 -2.68 -8.71
N ILE A 53 0.57 -2.88 -7.47
CA ILE A 53 1.42 -3.35 -6.37
C ILE A 53 2.22 -4.61 -6.74
N PRO A 54 1.62 -5.66 -7.37
CA PRO A 54 2.40 -6.84 -7.74
C PRO A 54 3.49 -6.59 -8.78
N ARG A 55 3.25 -5.68 -9.74
CA ARG A 55 4.27 -5.30 -10.73
C ARG A 55 5.39 -4.52 -10.07
N TYR A 56 5.08 -3.65 -9.11
CA TYR A 56 6.07 -2.95 -8.30
C TYR A 56 6.89 -3.90 -7.43
N MET A 57 6.25 -4.88 -6.77
CA MET A 57 6.93 -5.92 -5.99
C MET A 57 7.93 -6.72 -6.83
N ARG A 58 7.55 -7.12 -8.06
CA ARG A 58 8.47 -7.78 -9.00
C ARG A 58 9.60 -6.86 -9.45
N LEU A 59 9.31 -5.59 -9.71
CA LEU A 59 10.32 -4.61 -10.11
C LEU A 59 11.37 -4.41 -9.01
N GLY A 60 10.94 -4.24 -7.75
CA GLY A 60 11.87 -4.11 -6.62
C GLY A 60 12.68 -5.37 -6.37
N HIS A 61 12.08 -6.55 -6.47
CA HIS A 61 12.82 -7.81 -6.40
C HIS A 61 13.90 -7.92 -7.49
N ALA A 62 13.56 -7.57 -8.73
CA ALA A 62 14.52 -7.55 -9.84
C ALA A 62 15.62 -6.50 -9.64
N ALA A 63 15.30 -5.33 -9.06
CA ALA A 63 16.28 -4.30 -8.72
C ALA A 63 17.25 -4.76 -7.62
N ILE A 64 16.75 -5.46 -6.61
CA ILE A 64 17.59 -6.08 -5.56
C ILE A 64 18.53 -7.12 -6.17
N ALA A 65 18.03 -7.97 -7.07
CA ALA A 65 18.86 -8.95 -7.77
C ALA A 65 19.93 -8.29 -8.67
N LEU A 66 19.56 -7.21 -9.38
CA LEU A 66 20.48 -6.47 -10.25
C LEU A 66 21.63 -5.82 -9.46
N THR A 67 21.31 -5.24 -8.30
CA THR A 67 22.27 -4.48 -7.48
C THR A 67 23.04 -5.35 -6.48
N GLY A 68 22.56 -6.57 -6.21
CA GLY A 68 23.06 -7.41 -5.11
C GLY A 68 22.79 -6.83 -3.71
N ASN A 69 22.04 -5.73 -3.60
CA ASN A 69 21.81 -5.03 -2.34
C ASN A 69 20.45 -5.45 -1.73
N ALA A 70 20.48 -6.34 -0.75
CA ALA A 70 19.25 -6.78 -0.06
C ALA A 70 18.56 -5.65 0.74
N ALA A 71 19.31 -4.62 1.16
CA ALA A 71 18.80 -3.45 1.86
C ALA A 71 18.32 -2.32 0.93
N LEU A 72 18.16 -2.58 -0.38
CA LEU A 72 17.78 -1.55 -1.36
C LEU A 72 16.52 -0.77 -0.95
N GLY A 73 15.55 -1.42 -0.29
CA GLY A 73 14.34 -0.76 0.22
C GLY A 73 14.64 0.38 1.21
N LEU A 74 15.57 0.18 2.15
CA LEU A 74 16.00 1.23 3.08
C LEU A 74 16.62 2.40 2.32
N ARG A 75 17.46 2.08 1.33
CA ARG A 75 18.10 3.08 0.47
C ARG A 75 17.10 3.88 -0.36
N MET A 76 16.05 3.23 -0.87
CA MET A 76 14.95 3.87 -1.58
C MET A 76 14.25 4.90 -0.70
N GLY A 77 14.00 4.57 0.57
CA GLY A 77 13.37 5.50 1.52
C GLY A 77 14.28 6.69 1.87
N GLN A 78 15.58 6.46 2.09
CA GLN A 78 16.54 7.57 2.33
C GLN A 78 16.66 8.55 1.15
N LEU A 79 16.44 8.08 -0.08
CA LEU A 79 16.49 8.90 -1.30
C LEU A 79 15.12 9.42 -1.73
N SER A 80 14.05 9.11 -0.98
CA SER A 80 12.70 9.49 -1.37
C SER A 80 12.47 10.98 -1.20
N ARG A 81 11.70 11.55 -2.13
CA ARG A 81 11.37 12.98 -2.17
C ARG A 81 9.87 13.17 -2.06
N LEU A 82 9.45 14.20 -1.31
CA LEU A 82 8.03 14.56 -1.18
C LEU A 82 7.33 14.76 -2.53
N SER A 83 8.03 15.27 -3.55
CA SER A 83 7.47 15.42 -4.90
C SER A 83 7.08 14.09 -5.56
N GLN A 84 7.73 12.97 -5.20
CA GLN A 84 7.40 11.63 -5.72
C GLN A 84 6.10 11.08 -5.13
N VAL A 85 5.66 11.62 -3.99
CA VAL A 85 4.38 11.31 -3.33
C VAL A 85 3.24 12.18 -3.89
N GLY A 86 3.52 12.99 -4.93
CA GLY A 86 2.54 13.80 -5.64
C GLY A 86 1.94 14.90 -4.79
N LEU A 87 0.65 15.17 -4.99
CA LEU A 87 -0.05 16.29 -4.33
C LEU A 87 0.01 16.18 -2.80
N ALA A 88 -0.13 14.98 -2.23
CA ALA A 88 -0.04 14.76 -0.79
C ALA A 88 1.34 15.14 -0.23
N GLY A 89 2.42 14.76 -0.92
CA GLY A 89 3.78 15.10 -0.50
C GLY A 89 4.12 16.58 -0.68
N VAL A 90 3.73 17.20 -1.79
CA VAL A 90 3.91 18.66 -2.00
C VAL A 90 3.12 19.45 -0.95
N THR A 91 1.94 18.98 -0.57
CA THR A 91 1.15 19.56 0.52
C THR A 91 1.88 19.39 1.86
N ALA A 92 2.35 18.18 2.17
CA ALA A 92 3.09 17.90 3.40
C ALA A 92 4.39 18.72 3.51
N ALA A 93 5.05 19.05 2.40
CA ALA A 93 6.21 19.93 2.35
C ALA A 93 5.92 21.36 2.85
N GLN A 94 4.64 21.77 2.84
CA GLN A 94 4.17 23.06 3.32
C GLN A 94 3.48 22.97 4.70
N ALA A 95 3.46 21.79 5.33
CA ALA A 95 2.86 21.62 6.64
C ALA A 95 3.58 22.48 7.70
N PRO A 96 2.86 23.05 8.69
CA PRO A 96 3.47 23.91 9.71
C PRO A 96 4.39 23.16 10.70
N THR A 97 4.19 21.85 10.87
CA THR A 97 4.95 20.99 11.78
C THR A 97 5.14 19.60 11.19
N VAL A 98 6.08 18.84 11.77
CA VAL A 98 6.25 17.40 11.50
C VAL A 98 4.94 16.63 11.74
N ARG A 99 4.21 16.95 12.82
CA ARG A 99 2.90 16.35 13.12
C ARG A 99 1.91 16.52 11.96
N GLU A 100 1.77 17.73 11.45
CA GLU A 100 0.83 18.02 10.36
C GLU A 100 1.30 17.43 9.03
N ALA A 101 2.61 17.34 8.79
CA ALA A 101 3.15 16.61 7.64
C ALA A 101 2.81 15.11 7.71
N ALA A 102 3.02 14.47 8.86
CA ALA A 102 2.68 13.06 9.07
C ALA A 102 1.19 12.81 8.86
N ARG A 103 0.33 13.65 9.46
CA ARG A 103 -1.13 13.59 9.27
C ARG A 103 -1.51 13.72 7.79
N THR A 104 -0.87 14.62 7.07
CA THR A 104 -1.15 14.87 5.63
C THR A 104 -0.78 13.67 4.77
N LEU A 105 0.43 13.13 4.96
CA LEU A 105 0.90 11.97 4.21
C LEU A 105 -0.05 10.76 4.41
N ILE A 106 -0.46 10.49 5.65
CA ILE A 106 -1.34 9.38 5.97
C ILE A 106 -2.78 9.64 5.46
N ARG A 107 -3.35 10.81 5.72
CA ARG A 107 -4.73 11.15 5.33
C ARG A 107 -4.94 11.09 3.82
N PHE A 108 -3.96 11.58 3.06
CA PHE A 108 -4.04 11.65 1.61
C PHE A 108 -3.30 10.52 0.90
N GLU A 109 -2.97 9.43 1.63
CA GLU A 109 -2.42 8.20 1.04
C GLU A 109 -3.18 7.72 -0.21
N PRO A 110 -4.54 7.71 -0.24
CA PRO A 110 -5.29 7.31 -1.44
C PRO A 110 -4.91 8.07 -2.73
N LEU A 111 -4.37 9.29 -2.62
CA LEU A 111 -3.94 10.08 -3.76
C LEU A 111 -2.67 9.54 -4.42
N TYR A 112 -1.86 8.75 -3.73
CA TYR A 112 -0.60 8.20 -4.27
C TYR A 112 -0.45 6.69 -4.11
N GLY A 113 -1.28 6.04 -3.30
CA GLY A 113 -1.24 4.60 -3.06
C GLY A 113 -2.60 4.09 -2.59
N SER A 114 -2.98 2.90 -3.04
CA SER A 114 -4.19 2.22 -2.59
C SER A 114 -3.90 0.74 -2.49
N ASN A 115 -4.10 0.16 -1.31
CA ASN A 115 -4.00 -1.27 -1.07
C ASN A 115 -5.39 -1.77 -0.67
N TYR A 116 -5.88 -2.77 -1.39
CA TYR A 116 -7.22 -3.28 -1.14
C TYR A 116 -7.36 -3.94 0.25
N ARG A 117 -6.25 -4.39 0.88
CA ARG A 117 -6.29 -5.06 2.19
C ARG A 117 -6.12 -4.14 3.39
N GLY A 118 -5.78 -2.87 3.20
CA GLY A 118 -5.59 -1.96 4.33
C GLY A 118 -4.94 -0.65 3.94
N GLN A 119 -4.80 0.24 4.91
CA GLN A 119 -4.30 1.59 4.75
C GLN A 119 -3.37 1.93 5.90
N SER A 120 -2.44 2.83 5.65
CA SER A 120 -1.58 3.39 6.68
C SER A 120 -2.41 4.22 7.67
N SER A 121 -1.89 4.37 8.89
CA SER A 121 -2.60 5.07 9.97
C SER A 121 -1.65 5.83 10.87
N LEU A 122 -2.18 6.87 11.52
CA LEU A 122 -1.49 7.65 12.54
C LEU A 122 -2.27 7.49 13.85
N HIS A 123 -1.58 7.04 14.90
CA HIS A 123 -2.16 6.90 16.23
C HIS A 123 -1.39 7.76 17.22
N GLU A 124 -2.07 8.75 17.82
CA GLU A 124 -1.48 9.59 18.86
C GLU A 124 -1.80 9.04 20.24
N ASP A 125 -0.80 9.03 21.11
CA ASP A 125 -0.90 8.61 22.51
C ASP A 125 -0.25 9.65 23.44
N ALA A 126 -0.18 9.35 24.74
CA ALA A 126 0.38 10.26 25.74
C ALA A 126 1.89 10.55 25.58
N ARG A 127 2.60 9.79 24.73
CA ARG A 127 4.04 9.91 24.54
C ARG A 127 4.41 10.40 23.13
N GLY A 128 3.45 10.52 22.22
CA GLY A 128 3.69 11.02 20.86
C GLY A 128 2.75 10.38 19.85
N ALA A 129 3.32 9.88 18.75
CA ALA A 129 2.56 9.27 17.67
C ALA A 129 3.26 8.05 17.06
N TRP A 130 2.44 7.08 16.67
CA TRP A 130 2.81 5.94 15.84
C TRP A 130 2.35 6.18 14.41
N LEU A 131 3.28 6.15 13.46
CA LEU A 131 2.98 6.04 12.04
C LEU A 131 3.05 4.55 11.69
N ARG A 132 1.91 3.98 11.31
CA ARG A 132 1.78 2.55 11.02
C ARG A 132 1.52 2.30 9.56
N PHE A 133 2.38 1.50 8.94
CA PHE A 133 2.25 1.08 7.55
C PHE A 133 1.50 -0.25 7.48
N TYR A 134 0.46 -0.30 6.66
CA TYR A 134 -0.19 -1.56 6.34
C TYR A 134 0.51 -2.23 5.14
N SER A 135 1.07 -3.43 5.37
CA SER A 135 1.68 -4.24 4.32
C SER A 135 0.99 -5.60 4.17
N ILE A 136 1.12 -6.19 2.98
CA ILE A 136 0.53 -7.51 2.67
C ILE A 136 1.47 -8.61 3.17
N SER A 137 1.05 -9.32 4.22
CA SER A 137 1.65 -10.58 4.69
C SER A 137 1.12 -11.80 3.88
N PRO A 138 1.91 -12.90 3.69
CA PRO A 138 3.22 -13.19 4.27
C PRO A 138 4.38 -12.41 3.63
N TYR A 139 5.45 -12.18 4.41
CA TYR A 139 6.64 -11.44 3.96
C TYR A 139 7.68 -12.34 3.30
N ASN A 140 8.17 -11.91 2.14
CA ASN A 140 9.16 -12.61 1.32
C ASN A 140 10.04 -11.60 0.56
N ALA A 141 10.92 -12.10 -0.32
CA ALA A 141 11.84 -11.28 -1.10
C ALA A 141 11.19 -10.27 -2.07
N TYR A 142 9.86 -10.34 -2.28
CA TYR A 142 9.12 -9.44 -3.15
C TYR A 142 8.45 -8.26 -2.41
N ASN A 143 8.32 -8.29 -1.08
CA ASN A 143 7.56 -7.26 -0.35
C ASN A 143 8.25 -6.69 0.89
N ARG A 144 9.34 -7.29 1.41
CA ARG A 144 10.10 -6.71 2.54
C ARG A 144 10.60 -5.30 2.23
N PHE A 145 11.17 -5.11 1.03
CA PHE A 145 11.69 -3.81 0.59
C PHE A 145 10.60 -2.71 0.56
N VAL A 146 9.33 -3.08 0.38
CA VAL A 146 8.21 -2.13 0.39
C VAL A 146 8.05 -1.56 1.79
N VAL A 147 8.06 -2.42 2.82
CA VAL A 147 8.02 -1.96 4.22
C VAL A 147 9.23 -1.07 4.52
N ASP A 148 10.43 -1.53 4.14
CA ASP A 148 11.68 -0.80 4.37
C ASP A 148 11.64 0.60 3.75
N SER A 149 11.21 0.70 2.49
CA SER A 149 11.13 1.97 1.77
C SER A 149 10.11 2.93 2.35
N ILE A 150 8.98 2.45 2.86
CA ILE A 150 7.96 3.31 3.45
C ILE A 150 8.41 3.83 4.82
N ILE A 151 8.95 2.97 5.69
CA ILE A 151 9.43 3.37 7.01
C ILE A 151 10.59 4.37 6.89
N ALA A 152 11.60 4.04 6.09
CA ALA A 152 12.73 4.93 5.83
C ALA A 152 12.29 6.23 5.13
N GLY A 153 11.35 6.12 4.18
CA GLY A 153 10.81 7.26 3.45
C GLY A 153 10.04 8.24 4.34
N TRP A 154 9.27 7.76 5.32
CA TRP A 154 8.62 8.64 6.30
C TRP A 154 9.63 9.43 7.12
N LEU A 155 10.70 8.79 7.63
CA LEU A 155 11.76 9.51 8.34
C LEU A 155 12.43 10.56 7.44
N GLN A 156 12.74 10.21 6.18
CA GLN A 156 13.35 11.12 5.23
C GLN A 156 12.45 12.32 4.90
N HIS A 157 11.17 12.06 4.62
CA HIS A 157 10.18 13.11 4.30
C HIS A 157 9.98 14.07 5.48
N LEU A 158 9.83 13.54 6.69
CA LEU A 158 9.62 14.36 7.89
C LEU A 158 10.88 15.14 8.28
N SER A 159 12.07 14.57 8.06
CA SER A 159 13.35 15.29 8.19
C SER A 159 13.47 16.44 7.20
N THR A 160 13.00 16.24 5.97
CA THR A 160 12.96 17.30 4.95
C THR A 160 12.05 18.45 5.39
N VAL A 161 10.88 18.15 5.96
CA VAL A 161 9.94 19.17 6.49
C VAL A 161 10.54 19.93 7.66
N ALA A 162 11.24 19.26 8.57
CA ALA A 162 11.90 19.91 9.71
C ALA A 162 13.20 20.65 9.32
N ALA A 163 13.68 20.48 8.08
CA ALA A 163 15.00 20.92 7.61
C ALA A 163 16.17 20.43 8.47
N GLN A 164 16.00 19.29 9.14
CA GLN A 164 17.04 18.64 9.95
C GLN A 164 16.76 17.14 10.06
N PRO A 165 17.79 16.29 10.27
CA PRO A 165 17.59 14.85 10.49
C PRO A 165 16.71 14.59 11.71
N LEU A 166 15.67 13.76 11.54
CA LEU A 166 14.86 13.28 12.65
C LEU A 166 15.39 11.95 13.18
N SER A 167 15.22 11.75 14.48
CA SER A 167 15.32 10.44 15.11
C SER A 167 13.95 10.00 15.60
N CYS A 168 13.62 8.74 15.34
CA CYS A 168 12.47 8.09 15.98
C CYS A 168 12.93 7.35 17.24
N GLU A 169 12.00 7.11 18.17
CA GLU A 169 12.32 6.38 19.40
C GLU A 169 12.41 4.87 19.14
N GLN A 170 11.58 4.38 18.24
CA GLN A 170 11.37 2.96 18.00
C GLN A 170 10.86 2.71 16.59
N ILE A 171 11.31 1.61 15.99
CA ILE A 171 10.80 1.03 14.74
C ILE A 171 10.41 -0.42 15.02
N ASP A 172 9.17 -0.77 14.72
CA ASP A 172 8.66 -2.13 14.79
C ASP A 172 8.44 -2.67 13.38
N ILE A 173 8.87 -3.92 13.15
CA ILE A 173 8.80 -4.60 11.85
C ILE A 173 8.18 -5.99 12.05
N GLU A 174 7.18 -6.32 11.24
CA GLU A 174 6.42 -7.58 11.39
C GLU A 174 7.23 -8.83 11.02
N PHE A 175 8.12 -8.72 10.03
CA PHE A 175 8.90 -9.87 9.60
C PHE A 175 10.07 -10.17 10.53
N SER A 176 10.56 -11.42 10.45
CA SER A 176 11.78 -11.84 11.11
C SER A 176 12.98 -11.03 10.67
N GLU A 177 13.88 -10.76 11.60
CA GLU A 177 15.17 -10.12 11.33
C GLU A 177 15.82 -10.65 10.05
N PRO A 178 16.04 -9.80 9.03
CA PRO A 178 16.65 -10.21 7.78
C PRO A 178 18.17 -10.17 7.86
N ASP A 179 18.86 -10.82 6.93
CA ASP A 179 20.33 -10.85 6.87
C ASP A 179 20.96 -9.46 6.72
N TYR A 180 20.18 -8.47 6.28
CA TYR A 180 20.58 -7.07 6.12
C TYR A 180 20.15 -6.17 7.30
N ALA A 181 19.75 -6.74 8.44
CA ALA A 181 19.23 -6.00 9.60
C ALA A 181 20.17 -4.90 10.10
N LEU A 182 21.49 -5.10 9.98
CA LEU A 182 22.50 -4.09 10.35
C LEU A 182 22.32 -2.76 9.61
N HIS A 183 21.78 -2.76 8.38
CA HIS A 183 21.55 -1.53 7.62
C HIS A 183 20.44 -0.64 8.20
N TYR A 184 19.60 -1.14 9.09
CA TYR A 184 18.61 -0.29 9.76
C TYR A 184 19.25 0.75 10.68
N SER A 185 20.51 0.57 11.13
CA SER A 185 21.22 1.59 11.89
C SER A 185 21.46 2.88 11.09
N GLU A 186 21.39 2.81 9.76
CA GLU A 186 21.46 3.99 8.89
C GLU A 186 20.23 4.90 9.01
N LEU A 187 19.12 4.41 9.59
CA LEU A 187 17.93 5.22 9.88
C LEU A 187 18.07 6.04 11.18
N GLY A 188 19.17 5.86 11.92
CA GLY A 188 19.45 6.54 13.17
C GLY A 188 19.59 5.58 14.36
N SER A 189 19.52 6.12 15.56
CA SER A 189 19.73 5.40 16.82
C SER A 189 18.47 4.75 17.41
N ALA A 190 17.42 4.60 16.62
CA ALA A 190 16.14 4.04 17.07
C ALA A 190 16.28 2.57 17.50
N ALA A 191 15.54 2.16 18.52
CA ALA A 191 15.41 0.74 18.85
C ALA A 191 14.59 0.04 17.75
N ILE A 192 15.12 -1.05 17.18
CA ILE A 192 14.45 -1.81 16.12
C ILE A 192 13.98 -3.14 16.68
N HIS A 193 12.68 -3.42 16.59
CA HIS A 193 12.09 -4.69 16.99
C HIS A 193 11.52 -5.44 15.78
N PHE A 194 12.16 -6.55 15.43
CA PHE A 194 11.65 -7.49 14.44
C PHE A 194 10.66 -8.47 15.08
N ARG A 195 9.82 -9.12 14.26
CA ARG A 195 8.71 -9.99 14.70
C ARG A 195 7.69 -9.27 15.59
N ALA A 196 7.50 -7.97 15.38
CA ALA A 196 6.44 -7.23 16.04
C ALA A 196 5.07 -7.51 15.42
N ASP A 197 3.99 -7.02 16.04
CA ASP A 197 2.64 -7.22 15.53
C ASP A 197 2.30 -6.31 14.33
N THR A 198 3.04 -5.21 14.15
CA THR A 198 2.76 -4.20 13.11
C THR A 198 4.02 -3.52 12.61
N ASN A 199 4.03 -3.10 11.34
CA ASN A 199 5.09 -2.23 10.80
C ASN A 199 4.81 -0.77 11.17
N GLN A 200 5.65 -0.15 12.01
CA GLN A 200 5.41 1.21 12.50
C GLN A 200 6.69 1.89 12.98
N LEU A 201 6.68 3.23 13.01
CA LEU A 201 7.71 4.02 13.66
C LEU A 201 7.08 4.97 14.67
N ARG A 202 7.84 5.31 15.72
CA ARG A 202 7.37 6.18 16.81
C ARG A 202 8.11 7.50 16.88
N LEU A 203 7.35 8.59 16.89
CA LEU A 203 7.86 9.94 17.11
C LEU A 203 7.33 10.47 18.43
N ASN A 204 8.17 11.10 19.24
CA ASN A 204 7.74 11.75 20.47
C ASN A 204 7.19 13.16 20.20
N HIS A 205 6.64 13.79 21.24
CA HIS A 205 6.07 15.13 21.14
C HIS A 205 7.10 16.16 20.65
N ALA A 206 8.33 16.14 21.17
CA ALA A 206 9.36 17.09 20.78
C ALA A 206 9.64 17.02 19.26
N THR A 207 9.78 15.82 18.71
CA THR A 207 9.98 15.61 17.27
C THR A 207 8.75 16.02 16.45
N LEU A 208 7.54 15.69 16.92
CA LEU A 208 6.29 16.03 16.23
C LEU A 208 6.03 17.55 16.19
N ASP A 209 6.48 18.28 17.21
CA ASP A 209 6.23 19.71 17.35
C ASP A 209 7.30 20.57 16.66
N LEU A 210 8.34 19.95 16.08
CA LEU A 210 9.31 20.63 15.22
C LEU A 210 8.59 21.37 14.09
N ARG A 211 8.96 22.64 13.93
CA ARG A 211 8.38 23.57 12.96
C ARG A 211 9.03 23.40 11.60
N ASN A 212 8.25 23.56 10.55
CA ASN A 212 8.75 23.68 9.20
C ASN A 212 9.20 25.13 8.94
N PRO A 213 10.49 25.41 8.73
CA PRO A 213 10.97 26.77 8.45
C PRO A 213 10.51 27.32 7.10
N GLN A 214 10.06 26.45 6.18
CA GLN A 214 9.56 26.81 4.84
C GLN A 214 8.02 26.89 4.79
N HIS A 215 7.33 26.87 5.94
CA HIS A 215 5.87 26.93 5.98
C HIS A 215 5.34 28.26 5.44
N CYS A 216 4.52 28.19 4.39
CA CYS A 216 3.70 29.30 3.91
C CYS A 216 2.21 29.03 4.22
N PRO A 217 1.58 29.78 5.14
CA PRO A 217 0.20 29.51 5.57
C PRO A 217 -0.83 29.51 4.43
N SER A 218 -0.72 30.44 3.47
CA SER A 218 -1.66 30.54 2.35
C SER A 218 -1.50 29.39 1.35
N THR A 219 -0.26 29.03 1.01
CA THR A 219 0.05 27.90 0.14
C THR A 219 -0.41 26.58 0.77
N TRP A 220 -0.13 26.38 2.06
CA TRP A 220 -0.60 25.23 2.84
C TRP A 220 -2.12 25.09 2.79
N ALA A 221 -2.85 26.16 3.12
CA ALA A 221 -4.32 26.14 3.13
C ALA A 221 -4.89 25.80 1.75
N TYR A 222 -4.34 26.37 0.68
CA TYR A 222 -4.77 26.09 -0.68
C TYR A 222 -4.48 24.63 -1.11
N LEU A 223 -3.28 24.13 -0.83
CA LEU A 223 -2.89 22.75 -1.15
C LEU A 223 -3.72 21.72 -0.38
N LEU A 224 -4.06 21.99 0.88
CA LEU A 224 -5.00 21.17 1.64
C LEU A 224 -6.39 21.12 0.98
N GLN A 225 -6.92 22.27 0.56
CA GLN A 225 -8.21 22.31 -0.14
C GLN A 225 -8.17 21.50 -1.45
N LEU A 226 -7.07 21.56 -2.21
CA LEU A 226 -6.89 20.73 -3.39
C LEU A 226 -6.85 19.23 -3.05
N CYS A 227 -6.09 18.84 -2.02
CA CYS A 227 -6.04 17.45 -1.55
C CYS A 227 -7.43 16.94 -1.16
N GLU A 228 -8.21 17.73 -0.41
CA GLU A 228 -9.58 17.35 -0.01
C GLU A 228 -10.50 17.19 -1.22
N ARG A 229 -10.41 18.10 -2.21
CA ARG A 229 -11.22 17.99 -3.44
C ARG A 229 -10.87 16.75 -4.25
N GLU A 230 -9.59 16.40 -4.39
CA GLU A 230 -9.17 15.20 -5.10
C GLU A 230 -9.57 13.93 -4.34
N LEU A 231 -9.44 13.93 -3.00
CA LEU A 231 -9.88 12.82 -2.16
C LEU A 231 -11.40 12.65 -2.21
N GLU A 232 -12.15 13.75 -2.20
CA GLU A 232 -13.60 13.74 -2.38
C GLU A 232 -13.95 13.16 -3.75
N GLN A 233 -13.30 13.56 -4.85
CA GLN A 233 -13.55 12.99 -6.17
C GLN A 233 -13.30 11.47 -6.22
N LEU A 234 -12.28 10.95 -5.54
CA LEU A 234 -12.02 9.51 -5.43
C LEU A 234 -13.06 8.75 -4.59
N THR A 235 -13.87 9.46 -3.79
CA THR A 235 -14.83 8.88 -2.83
C THR A 235 -16.30 9.22 -3.14
N ARG A 236 -16.57 10.25 -3.96
CA ARG A 236 -17.88 10.91 -4.16
C ARG A 236 -18.98 10.02 -4.71
N THR A 237 -18.61 8.96 -5.41
CA THR A 237 -19.57 8.15 -6.17
C THR A 237 -19.38 6.67 -5.89
N ARG A 238 -19.19 6.29 -4.62
CA ARG A 238 -19.17 4.87 -4.25
C ARG A 238 -20.59 4.39 -3.98
N SER A 239 -21.09 3.54 -4.87
CA SER A 239 -22.26 2.70 -4.63
C SER A 239 -22.11 1.92 -3.31
N LEU A 240 -23.23 1.51 -2.71
CA LEU A 240 -23.18 0.66 -1.52
C LEU A 240 -22.35 -0.60 -1.78
N ARG A 241 -22.46 -1.18 -2.98
CA ARG A 241 -21.60 -2.25 -3.46
C ARG A 241 -20.11 -1.91 -3.33
N GLU A 242 -19.65 -0.81 -3.90
CA GLU A 242 -18.23 -0.44 -3.87
C GLU A 242 -17.71 -0.21 -2.44
N ARG A 243 -18.53 0.39 -1.57
CA ARG A 243 -18.20 0.55 -0.15
C ARG A 243 -18.03 -0.80 0.54
N ILE A 244 -18.94 -1.74 0.30
CA ILE A 244 -18.83 -3.12 0.83
C ILE A 244 -17.58 -3.79 0.28
N THR A 245 -17.34 -3.72 -1.03
CA THR A 245 -16.19 -4.31 -1.69
C THR A 245 -14.86 -3.84 -1.09
N GLN A 246 -14.74 -2.56 -0.73
CA GLN A 246 -13.56 -2.02 -0.07
C GLN A 246 -13.40 -2.49 1.37
N LEU A 247 -14.50 -2.66 2.10
CA LEU A 247 -14.47 -3.23 3.45
C LEU A 247 -14.13 -4.71 3.43
N LEU A 248 -14.48 -5.44 2.37
CA LEU A 248 -14.20 -6.87 2.25
C LEU A 248 -12.70 -7.14 2.14
N GLY A 249 -11.93 -6.31 1.45
CA GLY A 249 -10.50 -6.56 1.23
C GLY A 249 -9.70 -6.82 2.53
N PRO A 250 -9.74 -5.93 3.54
CA PRO A 250 -9.09 -6.16 4.83
C PRO A 250 -9.67 -7.34 5.63
N LEU A 251 -10.94 -7.66 5.40
CA LEU A 251 -11.65 -8.74 6.09
C LEU A 251 -11.36 -10.13 5.51
N LEU A 252 -10.94 -10.19 4.24
CA LEU A 252 -10.51 -11.41 3.57
C LEU A 252 -9.08 -11.76 4.05
N ASN A 253 -8.97 -12.26 5.27
CA ASN A 253 -7.73 -12.71 5.85
C ASN A 253 -7.95 -13.89 6.80
N GLY A 254 -6.93 -14.73 7.00
CA GLY A 254 -6.96 -15.75 8.05
C GLY A 254 -7.84 -16.97 7.77
N GLY A 255 -8.22 -17.21 6.51
CA GLY A 255 -9.14 -18.32 6.18
C GLY A 255 -10.57 -18.15 6.71
N ARG A 256 -10.93 -16.95 7.23
CA ARG A 256 -12.27 -16.63 7.71
C ARG A 256 -13.08 -15.90 6.65
N GLU A 257 -14.32 -16.32 6.46
CA GLU A 257 -15.27 -15.60 5.62
C GLU A 257 -15.91 -14.45 6.41
N PRO A 258 -15.90 -13.20 5.90
CA PRO A 258 -16.63 -12.10 6.54
C PRO A 258 -18.14 -12.30 6.44
N ASP A 259 -18.83 -11.97 7.53
CA ASP A 259 -20.30 -12.00 7.59
C ASP A 259 -20.92 -10.60 7.36
N LEU A 260 -22.25 -10.57 7.27
CA LEU A 260 -23.01 -9.35 6.97
C LEU A 260 -22.98 -8.37 8.15
N GLU A 261 -23.03 -8.91 9.36
CA GLU A 261 -23.03 -8.21 10.64
C GLU A 261 -21.75 -7.38 10.81
N GLU A 262 -20.60 -7.99 10.51
CA GLU A 262 -19.30 -7.35 10.57
C GLU A 262 -19.18 -6.16 9.60
N VAL A 263 -19.71 -6.30 8.38
CA VAL A 263 -19.74 -5.24 7.38
C VAL A 263 -20.74 -4.14 7.77
N ALA A 264 -21.91 -4.51 8.30
CA ALA A 264 -22.92 -3.57 8.77
C ALA A 264 -22.38 -2.68 9.90
N ALA A 265 -21.68 -3.28 10.87
CA ALA A 265 -21.03 -2.56 11.96
C ALA A 265 -20.01 -1.53 11.45
N ARG A 266 -19.14 -1.90 10.50
CA ARG A 266 -18.16 -0.97 9.89
C ARG A 266 -18.82 0.14 9.08
N LEU A 267 -19.98 -0.12 8.47
CA LEU A 267 -20.78 0.89 7.79
C LEU A 267 -21.61 1.76 8.74
N LYS A 268 -21.61 1.45 10.06
CA LYS A 268 -22.48 2.06 11.07
C LYS A 268 -23.97 1.96 10.70
N LEU A 269 -24.39 0.80 10.19
CA LEU A 269 -25.77 0.51 9.81
C LEU A 269 -26.29 -0.73 10.54
N PRO A 270 -27.58 -0.78 10.90
CA PRO A 270 -28.22 -2.04 11.30
C PRO A 270 -28.20 -3.07 10.16
N THR A 271 -27.98 -4.35 10.50
CA THR A 271 -27.90 -5.46 9.53
C THR A 271 -29.13 -5.53 8.62
N TRP A 272 -30.33 -5.34 9.16
CA TRP A 272 -31.58 -5.35 8.38
C TRP A 272 -31.65 -4.21 7.37
N THR A 273 -31.13 -3.02 7.71
CA THR A 273 -31.09 -1.86 6.82
C THR A 273 -30.12 -2.11 5.68
N LEU A 274 -28.95 -2.68 5.97
CA LEU A 274 -27.98 -3.07 4.95
C LEU A 274 -28.58 -4.10 3.98
N ARG A 275 -29.26 -5.12 4.51
CA ARG A 275 -29.93 -6.14 3.70
C ARG A 275 -31.00 -5.55 2.79
N ARG A 276 -31.86 -4.69 3.34
CA ARG A 276 -32.92 -4.00 2.57
C ARG A 276 -32.34 -3.18 1.42
N LYS A 277 -31.33 -2.34 1.69
CA LYS A 277 -30.67 -1.52 0.67
C LYS A 277 -30.03 -2.37 -0.44
N LEU A 278 -29.41 -3.49 -0.08
CA LEU A 278 -28.85 -4.42 -1.08
C LEU A 278 -29.93 -5.02 -1.98
N THR A 279 -31.07 -5.41 -1.41
CA THR A 279 -32.21 -5.92 -2.18
C THR A 279 -32.83 -4.85 -3.08
N GLU A 280 -32.95 -3.61 -2.61
CA GLU A 280 -33.39 -2.46 -3.42
C GLU A 280 -32.44 -2.21 -4.61
N GLU A 281 -31.13 -2.44 -4.44
CA GLU A 281 -30.13 -2.42 -5.52
C GLU A 281 -30.07 -3.72 -6.36
N GLY A 282 -31.01 -4.65 -6.17
CA GLY A 282 -31.08 -5.90 -6.93
C GLY A 282 -29.94 -6.88 -6.64
N THR A 283 -29.34 -6.83 -5.45
CA THR A 283 -28.22 -7.70 -5.08
C THR A 283 -28.29 -8.21 -3.64
N GLN A 284 -27.30 -9.02 -3.27
CA GLN A 284 -27.15 -9.60 -1.94
C GLN A 284 -25.68 -9.64 -1.55
N PHE A 285 -25.39 -9.57 -0.25
CA PHE A 285 -24.02 -9.56 0.26
C PHE A 285 -23.17 -10.73 -0.25
N ARG A 286 -23.73 -11.94 -0.26
CA ARG A 286 -23.04 -13.13 -0.74
C ARG A 286 -22.66 -13.06 -2.22
N ALA A 287 -23.42 -12.33 -3.04
CA ALA A 287 -23.07 -12.10 -4.44
C ALA A 287 -21.87 -11.15 -4.53
N ILE A 288 -21.90 -10.03 -3.80
CA ILE A 288 -20.79 -9.06 -3.73
C ILE A 288 -19.51 -9.75 -3.22
N LEU A 289 -19.60 -10.57 -2.18
CA LEU A 289 -18.47 -11.32 -1.64
C LEU A 289 -17.86 -12.28 -2.67
N ASN A 290 -18.69 -13.04 -3.38
CA ASN A 290 -18.22 -13.98 -4.40
C ASN A 290 -17.61 -13.26 -5.61
N ASP A 291 -18.22 -12.17 -6.07
CA ASP A 291 -17.67 -11.33 -7.15
C ASP A 291 -16.31 -10.76 -6.74
N THR A 292 -16.22 -10.19 -5.53
CA THR A 292 -14.98 -9.66 -4.94
C THR A 292 -13.88 -10.73 -4.89
N ARG A 293 -14.19 -11.93 -4.36
CA ARG A 293 -13.23 -13.03 -4.29
C ARG A 293 -12.82 -13.54 -5.67
N ARG A 294 -13.74 -13.64 -6.63
CA ARG A 294 -13.44 -14.05 -8.01
C ARG A 294 -12.45 -13.08 -8.64
N ASP A 295 -12.75 -11.80 -8.57
CA ASP A 295 -11.96 -10.77 -9.23
C ASP A 295 -10.55 -10.68 -8.60
N LEU A 296 -10.46 -10.75 -7.27
CA LEU A 296 -9.18 -10.84 -6.56
C LEU A 296 -8.40 -12.12 -6.90
N ALA A 297 -9.08 -13.28 -6.98
CA ALA A 297 -8.43 -14.54 -7.36
C ALA A 297 -7.82 -14.47 -8.75
N MET A 298 -8.54 -13.92 -9.72
CA MET A 298 -8.03 -13.71 -11.08
C MET A 298 -6.79 -12.82 -11.07
N THR A 299 -6.85 -11.71 -10.34
CA THR A 299 -5.71 -10.79 -10.21
C THR A 299 -4.51 -11.43 -9.51
N TYR A 300 -4.72 -12.18 -8.42
CA TYR A 300 -3.64 -12.93 -7.75
C TYR A 300 -3.00 -13.97 -8.68
N ILE A 301 -3.79 -14.74 -9.42
CA ILE A 301 -3.25 -15.78 -10.30
C ILE A 301 -2.50 -15.17 -11.49
N ARG A 302 -2.96 -14.04 -12.02
CA ARG A 302 -2.34 -13.35 -13.15
C ARG A 302 -1.07 -12.60 -12.74
N ASP A 303 -1.14 -11.87 -11.62
CA ASP A 303 -0.14 -10.86 -11.28
C ASP A 303 0.83 -11.32 -10.18
N THR A 304 0.73 -12.54 -9.65
CA THR A 304 1.64 -13.04 -8.60
C THR A 304 2.05 -14.50 -8.83
N GLU A 305 3.12 -14.92 -8.14
CA GLU A 305 3.62 -16.30 -8.13
C GLU A 305 3.11 -17.13 -6.93
N LEU A 306 2.18 -16.59 -6.14
CA LEU A 306 1.68 -17.23 -4.92
C LEU A 306 1.13 -18.63 -5.18
N ALA A 307 1.35 -19.54 -4.24
CA ALA A 307 0.76 -20.87 -4.26
C ALA A 307 -0.77 -20.79 -4.09
N PHE A 308 -1.52 -21.74 -4.65
CA PHE A 308 -2.99 -21.71 -4.56
C PHE A 308 -3.51 -21.80 -3.13
N GLY A 309 -2.76 -22.44 -2.21
CA GLY A 309 -3.08 -22.44 -0.78
C GLY A 309 -2.94 -21.05 -0.15
N GLU A 310 -1.91 -20.29 -0.51
CA GLU A 310 -1.73 -18.91 -0.05
C GLU A 310 -2.83 -18.00 -0.60
N ILE A 311 -3.18 -18.15 -1.88
CA ILE A 311 -4.30 -17.41 -2.49
C ILE A 311 -5.62 -17.76 -1.79
N ALA A 312 -5.86 -19.03 -1.46
CA ALA A 312 -7.04 -19.45 -0.72
C ALA A 312 -7.11 -18.77 0.65
N TYR A 313 -6.00 -18.78 1.40
CA TYR A 313 -5.89 -18.12 2.70
C TYR A 313 -6.14 -16.60 2.61
N LEU A 314 -5.53 -15.94 1.63
CA LEU A 314 -5.68 -14.49 1.37
C LEU A 314 -7.09 -14.10 0.93
N LEU A 315 -7.90 -15.04 0.45
CA LEU A 315 -9.29 -14.83 0.06
C LEU A 315 -10.29 -15.35 1.11
N GLY A 316 -9.82 -15.72 2.30
CA GLY A 316 -10.65 -16.18 3.41
C GLY A 316 -11.34 -17.53 3.15
N PHE A 317 -10.73 -18.40 2.34
CA PHE A 317 -11.19 -19.78 2.19
C PHE A 317 -10.61 -20.68 3.29
N ALA A 318 -11.40 -21.61 3.78
CA ALA A 318 -10.98 -22.59 4.78
C ALA A 318 -9.92 -23.59 4.25
N SER A 319 -9.84 -23.80 2.93
CA SER A 319 -8.87 -24.71 2.32
C SER A 319 -8.62 -24.41 0.84
N ALA A 320 -7.51 -24.93 0.30
CA ALA A 320 -7.17 -24.81 -1.10
C ALA A 320 -8.21 -25.51 -2.00
N GLU A 321 -8.77 -26.64 -1.57
CA GLU A 321 -9.81 -27.39 -2.27
C GLU A 321 -11.12 -26.60 -2.36
N ALA A 322 -11.49 -25.88 -1.29
CA ALA A 322 -12.66 -24.99 -1.30
C ALA A 322 -12.47 -23.86 -2.32
N PHE A 323 -11.28 -23.25 -2.35
CA PHE A 323 -10.92 -22.23 -3.33
C PHE A 323 -10.96 -22.76 -4.76
N GLN A 324 -10.33 -23.91 -5.05
CA GLN A 324 -10.30 -24.48 -6.40
C GLN A 324 -11.69 -24.79 -6.94
N ARG A 325 -12.59 -25.37 -6.12
CA ARG A 325 -13.99 -25.62 -6.49
C ARG A 325 -14.74 -24.32 -6.78
N ALA A 326 -14.57 -23.30 -5.93
CA ALA A 326 -15.19 -22.00 -6.13
C ALA A 326 -14.69 -21.33 -7.42
N PHE A 327 -13.39 -21.33 -7.67
CA PHE A 327 -12.78 -20.75 -8.86
C PHE A 327 -13.25 -21.44 -10.14
N LYS A 328 -13.29 -22.78 -10.16
CA LYS A 328 -13.81 -23.54 -11.31
C LYS A 328 -15.29 -23.23 -11.58
N ARG A 329 -16.10 -23.09 -10.53
CA ARG A 329 -17.51 -22.69 -10.66
C ARG A 329 -17.66 -21.28 -11.24
N TRP A 330 -16.80 -20.34 -10.87
CA TRP A 330 -16.88 -18.96 -11.35
C TRP A 330 -16.37 -18.75 -12.77
N ASN A 331 -15.29 -19.46 -13.14
CA ASN A 331 -14.52 -19.19 -14.36
C ASN A 331 -14.55 -20.33 -15.39
N ALA A 332 -15.29 -21.42 -15.10
CA ALA A 332 -15.40 -22.64 -15.91
C ALA A 332 -14.06 -23.36 -16.20
N GLN A 333 -12.98 -22.98 -15.50
CA GLN A 333 -11.63 -23.56 -15.64
C GLN A 333 -10.94 -23.58 -14.27
N THR A 334 -9.96 -24.46 -14.12
CA THR A 334 -9.17 -24.54 -12.88
C THR A 334 -8.21 -23.34 -12.73
N PRO A 335 -7.79 -22.97 -11.50
CA PRO A 335 -6.78 -21.94 -11.28
C PRO A 335 -5.48 -22.18 -12.06
N GLY A 336 -5.04 -23.44 -12.17
CA GLY A 336 -3.83 -23.82 -12.90
C GLY A 336 -3.94 -23.60 -14.41
N GLU A 337 -5.07 -23.98 -15.02
CA GLU A 337 -5.35 -23.70 -16.43
C GLU A 337 -5.37 -22.20 -16.72
N TYR A 338 -6.00 -21.43 -15.83
CA TYR A 338 -6.06 -19.98 -15.95
C TYR A 338 -4.65 -19.36 -15.89
N ARG A 339 -3.81 -19.77 -14.93
CA ARG A 339 -2.42 -19.29 -14.80
C ARG A 339 -1.60 -19.57 -16.06
N ARG A 340 -1.66 -20.81 -16.59
CA ARG A 340 -0.93 -21.18 -17.82
C ARG A 340 -1.36 -20.33 -19.01
N ARG A 341 -2.67 -20.10 -19.15
CA ARG A 341 -3.21 -19.28 -20.24
C ARG A 341 -2.72 -17.83 -20.16
N GLN A 342 -2.71 -17.22 -18.97
CA GLN A 342 -2.22 -15.85 -18.79
C GLN A 342 -0.73 -15.73 -19.14
N ARG A 343 0.09 -16.73 -18.79
CA ARG A 343 1.52 -16.74 -19.12
C ARG A 343 1.83 -16.96 -20.61
N GLN A 344 0.90 -17.54 -21.37
CA GLN A 344 1.06 -17.72 -22.81
C GLN A 344 0.61 -16.48 -23.61
N SER A 345 -0.14 -15.57 -22.98
CA SER A 345 -0.68 -14.35 -23.59
C SER A 345 0.03 -13.07 -23.15
N ALA A 346 0.97 -13.16 -22.22
CA ALA A 346 1.83 -12.10 -21.74
C ALA A 346 3.24 -12.32 -22.28
#